data_AF-A0A076HK28-F1
#
_entry.id   AF-A0A076HK28-F1
#
_cell.length_a   1.000
_cell.length_b   1.000
_cell.length_c   1.000
_cell.angle_alpha   90.00
_cell.angle_beta   90.00
_cell.angle_gamma   90.00
#
_symmetry.space_group_name_H-M   'P 1'
#
loop_
_entity.id
_entity.type
_entity.pdbx_description
1 polymer ?
#
loop_
_entity_poly.entity_id
_entity_poly.type
_entity_poly.pdbx_seq_one_letter_code
_entity_poly.pdbx_strand_id
1 'polypeptide(L)' 'MYATGKGGGDCLKDASDGFLFVFDGGSPGWQEAGSPPTVETEILVSPDGNSVADVVYNGSPR' A
#
# COMPACT_ATOMS: atom_id res chain seq x y z
N MET A 1 0.66 13.14 -11.03
CA MET A 1 -0.17 13.76 -9.97
C MET A 1 -0.11 12.85 -8.76
N TYR A 2 0.38 13.31 -7.62
CA TYR A 2 0.34 12.52 -6.38
C TYR A 2 -1.08 12.62 -5.79
N ALA A 3 -1.76 11.50 -5.67
CA ALA A 3 -3.12 11.43 -5.13
C ALA A 3 -3.07 11.48 -3.58
N THR A 4 -2.95 12.68 -3.00
CA THR A 4 -2.85 12.86 -1.54
C THR A 4 -4.19 13.09 -0.83
N GLY A 5 -5.33 12.99 -1.54
CA GLY A 5 -6.58 13.62 -1.09
C GLY A 5 -7.78 12.73 -0.75
N LYS A 6 -7.71 11.40 -0.88
CA LYS A 6 -8.91 10.55 -0.73
C LYS A 6 -8.63 9.31 0.11
N GLY A 7 -8.52 9.45 1.44
CA GLY A 7 -8.50 8.32 2.39
C GLY A 7 -7.78 7.06 1.89
N GLY A 8 -6.47 7.16 1.61
CA GLY A 8 -5.67 6.06 1.07
C GLY A 8 -5.49 5.99 -0.44
N GLY A 9 -6.24 6.78 -1.21
CA GLY A 9 -6.19 6.76 -2.68
C GLY A 9 -6.59 5.40 -3.24
N ASP A 10 -6.02 5.05 -4.39
CA ASP A 10 -6.23 3.73 -5.03
C ASP A 10 -5.56 2.59 -4.23
N CYS A 11 -4.82 2.91 -3.17
CA CYS A 11 -4.15 1.92 -2.32
C CYS A 11 -5.05 1.36 -1.22
N LEU A 12 -6.14 2.04 -0.82
CA LEU A 12 -7.08 1.49 0.16
C LEU A 12 -8.03 0.50 -0.52
N LYS A 13 -7.91 -0.78 -0.18
CA LYS A 13 -8.66 -1.88 -0.80
C LYS A 13 -9.88 -2.29 0.00
N ASP A 14 -9.81 -2.24 1.33
CA ASP A 14 -10.92 -2.54 2.23
C ASP A 14 -10.85 -1.68 3.49
N ALA A 15 -12.02 -1.39 4.08
CA ALA A 15 -12.16 -0.58 5.29
C ALA A 15 -13.16 -1.16 6.31
N SER A 16 -13.52 -2.44 6.19
CA SER A 16 -14.60 -3.06 6.98
C SER A 16 -14.14 -3.47 8.39
N ASP A 17 -12.95 -4.06 8.50
CA ASP A 17 -12.35 -4.57 9.75
C ASP A 17 -10.94 -3.98 9.99
N GLY A 18 -10.82 -2.65 9.86
CA GLY A 18 -9.54 -1.94 9.82
C GLY A 18 -9.36 -1.26 8.47
N PHE A 19 -8.12 -0.95 8.08
CA PHE A 19 -7.82 -0.38 6.77
C PHE A 19 -6.77 -1.24 6.06
N LEU A 20 -7.19 -1.94 5.01
CA LEU A 20 -6.33 -2.78 4.20
C LEU A 20 -5.74 -1.95 3.07
N PHE A 21 -4.43 -1.72 3.12
CA PHE A 21 -3.70 -1.00 2.08
C PHE A 21 -2.89 -1.96 1.23
N VAL A 22 -2.95 -1.78 -0.09
CA VAL A 22 -2.08 -2.44 -1.07
C VAL A 22 -1.32 -1.37 -1.84
N PHE A 23 0.01 -1.50 -1.90
CA PHE A 23 0.85 -0.57 -2.65
C PHE A 23 2.10 -1.25 -3.20
N ASP A 24 2.54 -0.71 -4.33
CA ASP A 24 3.73 -1.16 -5.04
C ASP A 24 5.01 -0.52 -4.49
N GLY A 25 6.09 -1.29 -4.54
CA GLY A 25 7.43 -0.92 -4.14
C GLY A 25 8.48 -1.40 -5.13
N GLY A 26 9.65 -0.78 -5.05
CA GLY A 26 10.79 -1.07 -5.90
C GLY A 26 12.03 -0.33 -5.42
N SER A 27 13.13 -0.47 -6.17
CA SER A 27 14.36 0.27 -5.89
C SER A 27 14.10 1.78 -5.79
N PRO A 28 14.87 2.54 -4.99
CA PRO A 28 14.69 3.99 -4.87
C PRO A 28 14.57 4.69 -6.24
N GLY A 29 13.50 5.45 -6.44
CA GLY A 29 13.22 6.17 -7.70
C GLY A 29 12.57 5.34 -8.82
N TRP A 30 12.17 4.08 -8.57
CA TRP A 30 11.60 3.20 -9.61
C TRP A 30 10.41 3.81 -10.36
N GLN A 31 9.51 4.50 -9.66
CA GLN A 31 8.33 5.14 -10.25
C GLN A 31 8.72 6.23 -11.25
N GLU A 32 9.63 7.13 -10.86
CA GLU A 32 10.09 8.24 -11.71
C GLU A 32 10.94 7.73 -12.89
N ALA A 33 11.63 6.61 -12.70
CA ALA A 33 12.37 5.92 -13.76
C ALA A 33 11.47 5.10 -14.71
N GLY A 34 10.16 5.00 -14.45
CA GLY A 34 9.24 4.17 -15.23
C GLY A 34 9.53 2.68 -15.18
N SER A 35 10.27 2.23 -14.16
CA SER A 35 10.57 0.81 -13.96
C SER A 35 9.33 0.07 -13.43
N PRO A 36 9.17 -1.23 -13.69
CA PRO A 36 8.12 -2.01 -13.05
C PRO A 36 8.37 -2.15 -11.54
N PRO A 37 7.32 -2.32 -10.73
CA PRO A 37 7.49 -2.64 -9.32
C PRO A 37 8.13 -4.03 -9.15
N THR A 38 8.85 -4.21 -8.06
CA THR A 38 9.49 -5.49 -7.70
C THR A 38 8.94 -6.08 -6.42
N VAL A 39 8.14 -5.30 -5.68
CA VAL A 39 7.49 -5.71 -4.44
C VAL A 39 6.06 -5.17 -4.43
N GLU A 40 5.10 -6.00 -4.06
CA GLU A 40 3.78 -5.58 -3.61
C GLU A 40 3.72 -5.76 -2.08
N THR A 41 3.19 -4.77 -1.39
CA THR A 41 2.97 -4.81 0.06
C THR A 41 1.49 -4.64 0.36
N GLU A 42 0.95 -5.53 1.18
CA GLU A 42 -0.41 -5.49 1.71
C GLU A 42 -0.33 -5.44 3.24
N ILE A 43 -0.81 -4.34 3.84
CA ILE A 43 -0.83 -4.16 5.30
C ILE A 43 -2.25 -3.94 5.80
N LEU A 44 -2.52 -4.43 6.99
CA LEU A 44 -3.74 -4.10 7.73
C LEU A 44 -3.40 -3.07 8.81
N VAL A 45 -4.03 -1.90 8.75
CA VAL A 45 -3.98 -0.89 9.80
C VAL A 45 -5.18 -1.07 10.71
N SER A 46 -4.96 -0.86 12.02
CA SER A 46 -5.99 -0.98 13.06
C SER A 46 -7.22 -0.10 12.76
N PRO A 47 -8.43 -0.46 13.26
CA PRO A 47 -9.64 0.34 13.03
C PRO A 47 -9.59 1.78 13.54
N ASP A 48 -8.73 2.07 14.53
CA ASP A 48 -8.47 3.42 15.04
C ASP A 48 -7.38 4.18 14.25
N GLY A 49 -6.79 3.53 13.22
CA GLY A 49 -5.85 4.13 12.28
C GLY A 49 -4.46 4.41 12.85
N ASN A 50 -4.14 3.96 14.06
CA ASN A 50 -2.93 4.37 14.77
C ASN A 50 -1.76 3.38 14.70
N SER A 51 -1.98 2.16 14.22
CA SER A 51 -0.97 1.10 14.22
C SER A 51 -1.14 0.14 13.05
N VAL A 52 -0.03 -0.43 12.59
CA VAL A 52 -0.05 -1.57 11.67
C VAL A 52 -0.37 -2.81 12.49
N ALA A 53 -1.54 -3.39 12.26
CA ALA A 53 -2.00 -4.59 12.93
C ALA A 53 -1.38 -5.85 12.32
N ASP A 54 -1.17 -5.87 11.00
CA ASP A 54 -0.55 -7.01 10.31
C ASP A 54 0.13 -6.60 8.99
N VAL A 55 1.12 -7.41 8.57
CA VAL A 55 1.70 -7.39 7.22
C VAL A 55 1.19 -8.64 6.50
N VAL A 56 0.07 -8.50 5.81
CA VAL A 56 -0.65 -9.58 5.14
C VAL A 56 0.16 -10.15 3.97
N TYR A 57 0.86 -9.27 3.24
CA TYR A 57 1.73 -9.66 2.14
C TYR A 57 2.91 -8.70 1.98
N ASN A 58 4.08 -9.26 1.65
CA ASN A 58 5.26 -8.48 1.27
C ASN A 58 6.18 -9.34 0.38
N GLY A 59 6.00 -9.25 -0.93
CA GLY A 59 6.66 -10.15 -1.88
C GLY A 59 6.56 -9.67 -3.31
N SER A 60 6.90 -10.52 -4.27
CA SER A 60 6.81 -10.19 -5.69
C SER A 60 5.38 -9.79 -6.09
N PRO A 61 5.18 -8.79 -6.98
CA PRO A 61 3.84 -8.36 -7.39
C PRO A 61 2.98 -9.52 -7.92
N ARG A 62 1.68 -9.50 -7.60
CA ARG A 62 0.71 -10.57 -7.90
C ARG A 62 -0.33 -10.16 -8.93
#